data_AF-A0A240EPF3-F1
#
_entry.id   AF-A0A240EPF3-F1
#
_cell.length_a   1.000
_cell.length_b   1.000
_cell.length_c   1.000
_cell.angle_alpha   90.00
_cell.angle_beta   90.00
_cell.angle_gamma   90.00
#
_symmetry.space_group_name_H-M   'P 1'
#
loop_
_entity.id
_entity.type
_entity.pdbx_description
1 polymer ?
#
loop_
_entity_poly.entity_id
_entity_poly.type
_entity_poly.pdbx_seq_one_letter_code
_entity_poly.pdbx_strand_id
1 'polypeptide(L)'
;MLIQKDKLTLLRNTFQKGKEVRLVSRMNDPYPIEIGQLGIVSHVDDAGSIHIQWDCGSTLAAIYGADVVRLVEVDKGLSRSELLQAIDTLVLTPIGLNHATRALVSKMNCYVSQGMELIPTDTTWYQQAQGQLTEAITDLQDTAEPHVLMALQTLFSYLMAKHPPKRYHQ
;
A
#
# COMPACT_ATOMS: atom_id res chain seq x y z
N MET A 1 -24.81 6.21 3.07
CA MET A 1 -24.60 6.01 1.61
C MET A 1 -24.86 4.53 1.34
N LEU A 2 -25.74 4.18 0.40
CA LEU A 2 -26.06 2.77 0.08
C LEU A 2 -25.19 2.32 -1.09
N ILE A 3 -24.34 1.32 -0.88
CA ILE A 3 -23.52 0.73 -1.94
C ILE A 3 -24.40 -0.06 -2.91
N GLN A 4 -24.12 0.01 -4.22
CA GLN A 4 -24.84 -0.75 -5.23
C GLN A 4 -24.56 -2.26 -5.05
N LYS A 5 -25.57 -3.12 -5.27
CA LYS A 5 -25.48 -4.58 -5.07
C LYS A 5 -24.31 -5.21 -5.84
N ASP A 6 -24.07 -4.79 -7.07
CA ASP A 6 -22.99 -5.37 -7.90
C ASP A 6 -21.61 -5.02 -7.33
N LYS A 7 -21.45 -3.78 -6.83
CA LYS A 7 -20.22 -3.34 -6.16
C LYS A 7 -20.01 -4.07 -4.83
N LEU A 8 -21.06 -4.26 -4.05
CA LEU A 8 -21.00 -5.03 -2.81
C LEU A 8 -20.64 -6.50 -3.06
N THR A 9 -21.20 -7.10 -4.11
CA THR A 9 -20.88 -8.47 -4.52
C THR A 9 -19.42 -8.58 -4.93
N LEU A 10 -18.92 -7.64 -5.72
CA LEU A 10 -17.51 -7.57 -6.09
C LEU A 10 -16.62 -7.43 -4.85
N LEU A 11 -16.96 -6.54 -3.92
CA LEU A 11 -16.19 -6.36 -2.68
C LEU A 11 -16.12 -7.63 -1.83
N ARG A 12 -17.24 -8.33 -1.66
CA ARG A 12 -17.30 -9.60 -0.93
C ARG A 12 -16.48 -10.69 -1.60
N ASN A 13 -16.49 -10.73 -2.93
CA ASN A 13 -15.71 -11.70 -3.70
C ASN A 13 -14.21 -11.41 -3.63
N THR A 14 -13.83 -10.13 -3.62
CA THR A 14 -12.44 -9.68 -3.50
C THR A 14 -11.91 -9.87 -2.08
N PHE A 15 -12.60 -9.32 -1.08
CA PHE A 15 -12.21 -9.35 0.33
C PHE A 15 -12.94 -10.46 1.08
N GLN A 16 -12.64 -11.70 0.72
CA GLN A 16 -13.18 -12.87 1.41
C GLN A 16 -12.58 -13.02 2.81
N LYS A 17 -13.34 -13.59 3.73
CA LYS A 17 -12.86 -13.91 5.09
C LYS A 17 -11.56 -14.74 5.00
N GLY A 18 -10.57 -14.36 5.79
CA GLY A 18 -9.26 -15.02 5.84
C GLY A 18 -8.24 -14.49 4.82
N LYS A 19 -8.63 -13.58 3.92
CA LYS A 19 -7.68 -12.90 3.04
C LYS A 19 -6.82 -11.92 3.85
N GLU A 20 -5.53 -11.90 3.54
CA GLU A 20 -4.60 -10.94 4.13
C GLU A 20 -4.63 -9.64 3.34
N VAL A 21 -4.76 -8.52 4.05
CA VAL A 21 -4.83 -7.18 3.49
C VAL A 21 -3.82 -6.27 4.15
N ARG A 22 -3.51 -5.19 3.44
CA ARG A 22 -2.68 -4.09 3.92
C ARG A 22 -3.44 -2.77 3.79
N LEU A 23 -3.29 -1.90 4.79
CA LEU A 23 -3.70 -0.51 4.66
C LEU A 23 -2.72 0.27 3.78
N VAL A 24 -3.22 0.94 2.74
CA VAL A 24 -2.37 1.71 1.81
C VAL A 24 -2.68 3.21 1.78
N SER A 25 -3.67 3.68 2.53
CA SER A 25 -3.96 5.11 2.72
C SER A 25 -4.22 5.42 4.18
N ARG A 26 -4.09 6.69 4.56
CA ARG A 26 -4.49 7.13 5.90
C ARG A 26 -6.00 6.96 6.09
N MET A 27 -6.40 6.42 7.24
CA MET A 27 -7.79 6.41 7.69
C MET A 27 -8.11 7.69 8.45
N ASN A 28 -9.29 8.26 8.22
CA ASN A 28 -9.76 9.43 8.96
C ASN A 28 -10.46 9.00 10.27
N ASP A 29 -9.65 8.61 11.26
CA ASP A 29 -10.10 8.14 12.57
C ASP A 29 -9.22 8.70 13.70
N PRO A 30 -9.74 8.96 14.92
CA PRO A 30 -8.93 9.39 16.07
C PRO A 30 -7.81 8.43 16.47
N TYR A 31 -7.95 7.14 16.17
CA TYR A 31 -6.97 6.09 16.42
C TYR A 31 -6.71 5.31 15.12
N PRO A 32 -6.07 5.95 14.13
CA PRO A 32 -5.95 5.38 12.80
C PRO A 32 -5.01 4.18 12.80
N ILE A 33 -5.27 3.25 11.90
CA ILE A 33 -4.34 2.19 11.55
C ILE A 33 -3.16 2.81 10.80
N GLU A 34 -1.93 2.38 11.11
CA GLU A 34 -0.74 2.83 10.41
C GLU A 34 -0.73 2.35 8.96
N ILE A 35 -0.32 3.22 8.02
CA ILE A 35 -0.14 2.83 6.62
C ILE A 35 0.92 1.74 6.56
N GLY A 36 0.64 0.66 5.84
CA GLY A 36 1.49 -0.52 5.78
C GLY A 36 1.10 -1.65 6.75
N GLN A 37 0.25 -1.36 7.74
CA GLN A 37 -0.22 -2.34 8.70
C GLN A 37 -0.93 -3.50 7.98
N LEU A 38 -0.62 -4.72 8.40
CA LEU A 38 -1.27 -5.94 7.93
C LEU A 38 -2.48 -6.28 8.80
N GLY A 39 -3.43 -6.96 8.19
CA GLY A 39 -4.55 -7.56 8.90
C GLY A 39 -5.24 -8.66 8.08
N ILE A 40 -6.13 -9.38 8.75
CA ILE A 40 -6.91 -10.47 8.17
C ILE A 40 -8.36 -10.02 8.05
N VAL A 41 -8.95 -10.14 6.85
CA VAL A 41 -10.36 -9.83 6.64
C VAL A 41 -11.22 -10.78 7.46
N SER A 42 -12.10 -10.23 8.30
CA SER A 42 -13.08 -10.99 9.07
C SER A 42 -14.40 -11.13 8.31
N HIS A 43 -14.94 -10.04 7.76
CA HIS A 43 -16.07 -10.02 6.83
C HIS A 43 -16.26 -8.64 6.15
N VAL A 44 -17.12 -8.58 5.13
CA VAL A 44 -17.62 -7.34 4.54
C VAL A 44 -19.11 -7.17 4.86
N ASP A 45 -19.48 -6.08 5.53
CA ASP A 45 -20.86 -5.83 5.95
C ASP A 45 -21.76 -5.32 4.81
N ASP A 46 -23.04 -5.07 5.08
CA ASP A 46 -24.00 -4.60 4.08
C ASP A 46 -23.80 -3.13 3.67
N ALA A 47 -23.06 -2.36 4.47
CA ALA A 47 -22.69 -0.98 4.13
C ALA A 47 -21.49 -0.92 3.18
N GLY A 48 -20.79 -2.03 2.98
CA GLY A 48 -19.56 -2.11 2.18
C GLY A 48 -18.29 -1.83 2.99
N SER A 49 -18.37 -1.85 4.32
CA SER A 49 -17.18 -1.76 5.18
C SER A 49 -16.50 -3.11 5.27
N ILE A 50 -15.18 -3.11 5.15
CA ILE A 50 -14.33 -4.30 5.23
C ILE A 50 -13.80 -4.36 6.66
N HIS A 51 -14.28 -5.33 7.43
CA HIS A 51 -13.83 -5.53 8.81
C HIS A 51 -12.57 -6.38 8.80
N ILE A 52 -11.56 -5.91 9.53
CA ILE A 52 -10.20 -6.44 9.46
C ILE A 52 -9.69 -6.60 10.89
N GLN A 53 -9.12 -7.77 11.19
CA GLN A 53 -8.34 -7.97 12.40
C GLN A 53 -6.90 -7.56 12.08
N TRP A 54 -6.50 -6.37 12.55
CA TRP A 54 -5.17 -5.83 12.29
C TRP A 54 -4.15 -6.46 13.23
N ASP A 55 -2.92 -6.65 12.75
CA ASP A 55 -1.84 -7.26 13.56
C ASP A 55 -1.46 -6.42 14.79
N CYS A 56 -1.83 -5.14 14.82
CA CYS A 56 -1.68 -4.25 15.98
C CYS A 56 -2.76 -4.47 17.07
N GLY A 57 -3.67 -5.44 16.88
CA GLY A 57 -4.77 -5.75 17.79
C GLY A 57 -6.04 -4.93 17.58
N SER A 58 -6.02 -3.96 16.64
CA SER A 58 -7.21 -3.16 16.31
C SER A 58 -8.19 -3.94 15.43
N THR A 59 -9.47 -3.52 15.47
CA THR A 59 -10.56 -4.06 14.65
C THR A 59 -11.24 -2.99 13.79
N LEU A 60 -10.60 -1.83 13.60
CA LEU A 60 -11.13 -0.72 12.82
C LEU A 60 -11.46 -1.16 11.39
N ALA A 61 -12.70 -0.94 10.94
CA ALA A 61 -13.14 -1.32 9.61
C ALA A 61 -12.68 -0.31 8.56
N ALA A 62 -12.28 -0.80 7.38
CA ALA A 62 -11.98 0.04 6.23
C ALA A 62 -13.26 0.32 5.43
N ILE A 63 -13.56 1.60 5.21
CA ILE A 63 -14.75 2.05 4.50
C ILE A 63 -14.45 2.11 3.00
N TYR A 64 -15.22 1.35 2.21
CA TYR A 64 -15.07 1.37 0.77
C TYR A 64 -15.26 2.77 0.17
N GLY A 65 -14.24 3.25 -0.56
CA GLY A 65 -14.24 4.55 -1.23
C GLY A 65 -13.75 5.72 -0.36
N ALA A 66 -13.48 5.48 0.93
CA ALA A 66 -12.81 6.44 1.82
C ALA A 66 -11.44 5.92 2.24
N ASP A 67 -11.35 4.64 2.59
CA ASP A 67 -10.11 3.97 2.94
C ASP A 67 -9.65 3.07 1.80
N VAL A 68 -8.34 2.96 1.62
CA VAL A 68 -7.74 2.12 0.59
C VAL A 68 -7.02 0.96 1.26
N VAL A 69 -7.56 -0.24 1.04
CA VAL A 69 -6.94 -1.51 1.46
C VAL A 69 -6.63 -2.36 0.25
N ARG A 70 -5.51 -3.07 0.29
CA ARG A 70 -5.02 -3.91 -0.80
C ARG A 70 -4.81 -5.34 -0.32
N LEU A 71 -5.18 -6.32 -1.16
CA LEU A 71 -4.88 -7.72 -0.90
C LEU A 71 -3.38 -7.99 -1.05
N VAL A 72 -2.77 -8.65 -0.08
CA VAL A 72 -1.33 -8.96 -0.11
C VAL A 72 -0.96 -9.92 -1.25
N GLU A 73 -1.89 -10.73 -1.73
CA GLU A 73 -1.65 -11.61 -2.90
C GLU A 73 -1.41 -10.83 -4.20
N VAL A 74 -1.97 -9.62 -4.31
CA VAL A 74 -1.73 -8.72 -5.45
C VAL A 74 -0.30 -8.18 -5.41
N ASP A 75 0.25 -7.99 -4.20
CA ASP A 75 1.63 -7.53 -4.03
C ASP A 75 2.66 -8.58 -4.50
N LYS A 76 2.31 -9.87 -4.44
CA LYS A 76 3.15 -10.97 -4.92
C LYS A 76 3.23 -11.09 -6.45
N GLY A 77 2.45 -10.29 -7.18
CA GLY A 77 2.28 -10.38 -8.64
C GLY A 77 2.70 -9.15 -9.44
N LEU A 78 3.28 -8.12 -8.82
CA LEU A 78 3.72 -6.91 -9.55
C LEU A 78 4.80 -7.26 -10.58
N SER A 79 4.47 -7.07 -11.85
CA SER A 79 5.38 -7.28 -12.97
C SER A 79 6.47 -6.20 -13.01
N ARG A 80 7.63 -6.55 -13.58
CA ARG A 80 8.72 -5.58 -13.81
C ARG A 80 8.24 -4.35 -14.61
N SER A 81 7.33 -4.54 -15.56
CA SER A 81 6.73 -3.46 -16.34
C SER A 81 5.90 -2.50 -15.50
N GLU A 82 5.08 -3.00 -14.58
CA GLU A 82 4.28 -2.15 -13.68
C GLU A 82 5.17 -1.33 -12.74
N LEU A 83 6.27 -1.94 -12.25
CA LEU A 83 7.26 -1.23 -11.44
C LEU A 83 8.00 -0.15 -12.21
N LEU A 84 8.45 -0.46 -13.43
CA LEU A 84 9.10 0.52 -14.29
C LEU A 84 8.17 1.68 -14.62
N GLN A 85 6.89 1.41 -14.92
CA GLN A 85 5.91 2.45 -15.20
C GLN A 85 5.67 3.36 -13.98
N ALA A 86 5.60 2.79 -12.78
CA ALA A 86 5.49 3.58 -11.56
C ALA A 86 6.74 4.43 -11.32
N ILE A 87 7.93 3.86 -11.50
CA ILE A 87 9.20 4.59 -11.37
C ILE A 87 9.28 5.73 -12.39
N ASP A 88 9.00 5.46 -13.66
CA ASP A 88 9.03 6.44 -14.74
C ASP A 88 8.06 7.59 -14.45
N THR A 89 6.87 7.27 -13.94
CA THR A 89 5.90 8.28 -13.49
C THR A 89 6.55 9.22 -12.48
N LEU A 90 7.15 8.69 -11.41
CA LEU A 90 7.76 9.51 -10.35
C LEU A 90 9.02 10.27 -10.80
N VAL A 91 9.75 9.73 -11.77
CA VAL A 91 10.90 10.41 -12.38
C VAL A 91 10.46 11.58 -13.26
N LEU A 92 9.39 11.39 -14.05
CA LEU A 92 8.88 12.40 -14.98
C LEU A 92 8.03 13.48 -14.31
N THR A 93 7.40 13.18 -13.16
CA THR A 93 6.63 14.13 -12.35
C THR A 93 7.24 14.30 -10.96
N PRO A 94 8.43 14.91 -10.82
CA PRO A 94 9.11 15.01 -9.53
C PRO A 94 8.53 16.10 -8.61
N ILE A 95 7.53 16.86 -9.08
CA ILE A 95 6.93 17.97 -8.33
C ILE A 95 6.21 17.40 -7.10
N GLY A 96 6.48 17.96 -5.93
CA GLY A 96 5.94 17.49 -4.66
C GLY A 96 6.76 16.39 -3.97
N LEU A 97 7.66 15.70 -4.68
CA LEU A 97 8.54 14.71 -4.06
C LEU A 97 9.72 15.39 -3.34
N ASN A 98 9.88 15.12 -2.05
CA ASN A 98 11.02 15.58 -1.28
C ASN A 98 12.34 14.91 -1.76
N HIS A 99 13.48 15.47 -1.35
CA HIS A 99 14.81 14.98 -1.79
C HIS A 99 15.04 13.50 -1.44
N ALA A 100 14.59 13.06 -0.26
CA ALA A 100 14.75 11.69 0.20
C ALA A 100 13.98 10.71 -0.70
N THR A 101 12.72 11.01 -1.02
CA THR A 101 11.87 10.20 -1.89
C THR A 101 12.44 10.13 -3.30
N ARG A 102 12.96 11.24 -3.83
CA ARG A 102 13.60 11.26 -5.15
C ARG A 102 14.86 10.40 -5.19
N ALA A 103 15.68 10.44 -4.14
CA ALA A 103 16.86 9.59 -4.02
C ALA A 103 16.49 8.10 -3.95
N LEU A 104 15.42 7.77 -3.21
CA LEU A 104 14.88 6.42 -3.13
C LEU A 104 14.39 5.93 -4.50
N VAL A 105 13.54 6.69 -5.18
CA VAL A 105 13.02 6.36 -6.52
C VAL A 105 14.17 6.15 -7.51
N SER A 106 15.18 7.02 -7.50
CA SER A 106 16.37 6.89 -8.34
C SER A 106 17.14 5.60 -8.04
N LYS A 107 17.33 5.28 -6.76
CA LYS A 107 17.97 4.03 -6.35
C LYS A 107 17.16 2.82 -6.83
N MET A 108 15.84 2.80 -6.62
CA MET A 108 14.95 1.73 -7.10
C MET A 108 15.01 1.59 -8.63
N ASN A 109 15.02 2.69 -9.38
CA ASN A 109 15.18 2.68 -10.83
C ASN A 109 16.46 1.96 -11.26
N CYS A 110 17.57 2.25 -10.59
CA CYS A 110 18.87 1.62 -10.85
C CYS A 110 18.79 0.09 -10.69
N TYR A 111 18.16 -0.42 -9.62
CA TYR A 111 17.99 -1.86 -9.43
C TYR A 111 17.09 -2.49 -10.50
N VAL A 112 15.89 -1.93 -10.71
CA VAL A 112 14.88 -2.51 -11.60
C VAL A 112 15.33 -2.48 -13.06
N SER A 113 16.00 -1.40 -13.49
CA SER A 113 16.58 -1.29 -14.85
C SER A 113 17.68 -2.31 -15.12
N GLN A 114 18.48 -2.66 -14.11
CA GLN A 114 19.51 -3.71 -14.19
C GLN A 114 18.96 -5.13 -14.09
N GLY A 115 17.64 -5.30 -13.93
CA GLY A 115 17.03 -6.62 -13.74
C GLY A 115 17.40 -7.25 -12.40
N MET A 116 17.95 -6.46 -11.48
CA MET A 116 18.25 -6.91 -10.14
C MET A 116 16.96 -6.91 -9.32
N GLU A 117 16.70 -8.01 -8.63
CA GLU A 117 15.75 -7.95 -7.53
C GLU A 117 16.32 -7.03 -6.44
N LEU A 118 15.44 -6.28 -5.79
CA LEU A 118 15.76 -5.57 -4.55
C LEU A 118 15.95 -6.62 -3.45
N ILE A 119 17.11 -7.30 -3.48
CA ILE A 119 17.45 -8.37 -2.55
C ILE A 119 17.86 -7.70 -1.23
N PRO A 120 17.14 -7.97 -0.14
CA PRO A 120 17.19 -7.14 1.03
C PRO A 120 18.04 -7.78 2.12
N THR A 121 19.35 -7.83 1.90
CA THR A 121 20.27 -8.20 2.99
C THR A 121 20.41 -7.08 4.02
N ASP A 122 20.04 -5.85 3.67
CA ASP A 122 20.08 -4.69 4.55
C ASP A 122 18.67 -4.28 4.99
N THR A 123 18.26 -4.77 6.16
CA THR A 123 16.99 -4.43 6.81
C THR A 123 16.87 -2.94 7.13
N THR A 124 17.99 -2.23 7.29
CA THR A 124 18.01 -0.80 7.62
C THR A 124 17.58 0.02 6.41
N TRP A 125 18.14 -0.29 5.24
CA TRP A 125 17.77 0.36 4.00
C TRP A 125 16.29 0.18 3.69
N TYR A 126 15.77 -1.03 3.92
CA TYR A 126 14.37 -1.35 3.68
C TYR A 126 13.41 -0.56 4.58
N GLN A 127 13.67 -0.53 5.90
CA GLN A 127 12.86 0.24 6.85
C GLN A 127 12.88 1.75 6.52
N GLN A 128 14.05 2.26 6.11
CA GLN A 128 14.18 3.65 5.68
C GLN A 128 13.37 3.93 4.40
N ALA A 129 13.42 3.01 3.42
CA ALA A 129 12.66 3.14 2.18
C ALA A 129 11.14 3.09 2.41
N GLN A 130 10.68 2.21 3.31
CA GLN A 130 9.27 2.16 3.72
C GLN A 130 8.84 3.49 4.35
N GLY A 131 9.59 3.99 5.33
CA GLY A 131 9.28 5.26 6.01
C GLY A 131 9.20 6.43 5.04
N GLN A 132 10.16 6.54 4.12
CA GLN A 132 10.18 7.60 3.09
C GLN A 132 8.97 7.54 2.16
N LEU A 133 8.55 6.35 1.72
CA LEU A 133 7.36 6.23 0.88
C LEU A 133 6.07 6.49 1.66
N THR A 134 5.96 6.04 2.92
CA THR A 134 4.81 6.32 3.78
C THR A 134 4.63 7.83 4.00
N GLU A 135 5.73 8.52 4.32
CA GLU A 135 5.75 9.99 4.47
C GLU A 135 5.31 10.67 3.16
N ALA A 136 5.92 10.30 2.03
CA ALA A 136 5.57 10.86 0.73
C ALA A 136 4.10 10.61 0.34
N ILE A 137 3.56 9.42 0.58
CA ILE A 137 2.15 9.09 0.32
C ILE A 137 1.25 9.97 1.20
N THR A 138 1.59 10.12 2.48
CA THR A 138 0.80 10.91 3.44
C THR A 138 0.78 12.39 3.06
N ASP A 139 1.95 12.98 2.79
CA ASP A 139 2.08 14.40 2.45
C ASP A 139 1.38 14.76 1.15
N LEU A 140 1.36 13.82 0.21
CA LEU A 140 0.85 14.04 -1.14
C LEU A 140 -0.56 13.50 -1.37
N GLN A 141 -1.17 12.84 -0.38
CA GLN A 141 -2.45 12.15 -0.52
C GLN A 141 -3.56 13.06 -1.07
N ASP A 142 -3.55 14.33 -0.67
CA ASP A 142 -4.60 15.30 -1.04
C ASP A 142 -4.18 16.29 -2.13
N THR A 143 -2.89 16.34 -2.49
CA THR A 143 -2.33 17.41 -3.36
C THR A 143 -1.73 16.91 -4.66
N ALA A 144 -1.29 15.65 -4.71
CA ALA A 144 -0.69 15.09 -5.91
C ALA A 144 -1.74 14.62 -6.92
N GLU A 145 -1.35 14.67 -8.19
CA GLU A 145 -2.11 14.04 -9.26
C GLU A 145 -2.32 12.54 -8.98
N PRO A 146 -3.49 11.96 -9.32
CA PRO A 146 -3.82 10.56 -8.97
C PRO A 146 -2.79 9.52 -9.45
N HIS A 147 -2.16 9.77 -10.60
CA HIS A 147 -1.15 8.86 -11.15
C HIS A 147 0.16 8.85 -10.34
N VAL A 148 0.53 9.97 -9.72
CA VAL A 148 1.71 10.07 -8.84
C VAL A 148 1.47 9.31 -7.56
N LEU A 149 0.31 9.50 -6.94
CA LEU A 149 -0.08 8.80 -5.71
C LEU A 149 -0.16 7.28 -5.97
N MET A 150 -0.74 6.86 -7.09
CA MET A 150 -0.78 5.47 -7.51
C MET A 150 0.62 4.88 -7.72
N ALA A 151 1.55 5.64 -8.29
CA ALA A 151 2.92 5.20 -8.48
C ALA A 151 3.68 5.03 -7.16
N LEU A 152 3.56 5.98 -6.22
CA LEU A 152 4.12 5.86 -4.87
C LEU A 152 3.56 4.63 -4.13
N GLN A 153 2.24 4.42 -4.20
CA GLN A 153 1.58 3.26 -3.60
C GLN A 153 2.03 1.94 -4.24
N THR A 154 2.34 1.95 -5.54
CA THR A 154 2.87 0.77 -6.25
C THR A 154 4.27 0.42 -5.77
N LEU A 155 5.17 1.41 -5.63
CA LEU A 155 6.50 1.17 -5.07
C LEU A 155 6.45 0.71 -3.61
N PHE A 156 5.56 1.30 -2.81
CA PHE A 156 5.35 0.89 -1.44
C PHE A 156 4.89 -0.57 -1.36
N SER A 157 3.88 -0.93 -2.16
CA SER A 157 3.35 -2.30 -2.24
C SER A 157 4.45 -3.30 -2.65
N TYR A 158 5.29 -2.94 -3.61
CA TYR A 158 6.43 -3.77 -4.04
C TYR A 158 7.43 -4.05 -2.92
N LEU A 159 7.85 -3.01 -2.19
CA LEU A 159 8.77 -3.16 -1.07
C LEU A 159 8.16 -4.11 -0.04
N MET A 160 6.93 -3.85 0.34
CA MET A 160 6.19 -4.63 1.33
C MET A 160 5.92 -6.08 0.92
N ALA A 161 5.88 -6.40 -0.38
CA ALA A 161 5.79 -7.77 -0.88
C ALA A 161 7.07 -8.57 -0.61
N LYS A 162 8.24 -7.91 -0.73
CA LYS A 162 9.56 -8.52 -0.57
C LYS A 162 9.96 -8.64 0.90
N HIS A 163 9.35 -7.85 1.78
CA HIS A 163 9.52 -7.93 3.23
C HIS A 163 8.18 -7.65 3.95
N PRO A 164 7.35 -8.68 4.13
CA PRO A 164 6.15 -8.53 4.93
C PRO A 164 6.54 -8.14 6.37
N PRO A 165 5.80 -7.22 7.03
CA PRO A 165 5.93 -6.96 8.45
C PRO A 165 6.01 -8.27 9.24
N LYS A 166 6.92 -8.35 10.22
CA LYS A 166 6.98 -9.51 11.11
C LYS A 166 5.63 -9.61 11.82
N ARG A 167 4.92 -10.72 11.62
CA ARG A 167 3.74 -11.06 12.41
C ARG A 167 4.15 -11.08 13.88
N TYR A 168 3.62 -10.15 14.67
CA TYR A 168 3.67 -10.29 16.11
C TYR A 168 2.61 -11.34 16.47
N HIS A 169 3.02 -12.60 16.50
CA HIS A 169 2.26 -13.62 17.21
C HIS A 169 2.31 -13.25 18.70
N GLN A 170 1.17 -12.83 19.25
CA GLN A 170 0.93 -12.87 20.69
C GLN A 170 0.90 -14.32 21.16
#